data_AF-A0A246IZF2-F1
#
_entry.id   AF-A0A246IZF2-F1
#
_cell.length_a   1.000
_cell.length_b   1.000
_cell.length_c   1.000
_cell.angle_alpha   90.00
_cell.angle_beta   90.00
_cell.angle_gamma   90.00
#
_symmetry.space_group_name_H-M   'P 1'
#
loop_
_entity.id
_entity.type
_entity.pdbx_description
1 polymer ?
#
loop_
_entity_poly.entity_id
_entity_poly.type
_entity_poly.pdbx_seq_one_letter_code
_entity_poly.pdbx_strand_id
1 'polypeptide(L)'
;MLVASTLLSSAAVASSAGGDMLDQESPSASGQSQTYFQDRSRDARGQRVTMAGVTLLMPEAEIQKRTTVQDLAAFVKTAEASASRVLELNPSAMSARVQFECRVARCGIKLATKGDVEKTVRQALQDALVKLPPLKTSGEVHFQVEFRVAAR
;
A
#
# COMPACT_ATOMS: atom_id res chain seq x y z
N MET A 1 -71.80 -14.84 -9.60
CA MET A 1 -72.56 -15.30 -8.43
C MET A 1 -71.58 -15.93 -7.44
N LEU A 2 -71.79 -15.64 -6.15
CA LEU A 2 -71.06 -16.03 -4.92
C LEU A 2 -70.53 -17.49 -4.94
N VAL A 3 -69.44 -17.85 -4.27
CA VAL A 3 -69.36 -18.00 -2.80
C VAL A 3 -67.95 -17.72 -2.24
N ALA A 4 -67.93 -17.01 -1.11
CA ALA A 4 -66.78 -16.78 -0.24
C ALA A 4 -66.41 -18.04 0.58
N SER A 5 -65.16 -18.14 1.02
CA SER A 5 -64.79 -19.07 2.10
C SER A 5 -63.85 -18.40 3.09
N THR A 6 -64.27 -18.55 4.34
CA THR A 6 -63.86 -17.97 5.62
C THR A 6 -62.51 -18.46 6.13
N LEU A 7 -61.92 -17.72 7.08
CA LEU A 7 -61.55 -18.15 8.45
C LEU A 7 -60.88 -16.94 9.15
N LEU A 8 -61.57 -16.22 10.04
CA LEU A 8 -61.47 -16.35 11.51
C LEU A 8 -60.03 -16.58 12.04
N SER A 9 -59.43 -15.57 12.68
CA SER A 9 -59.35 -15.50 14.15
C SER A 9 -58.30 -14.50 14.65
N SER A 10 -58.79 -13.63 15.52
CA SER A 10 -58.22 -13.23 16.82
C SER A 10 -56.84 -12.59 16.93
N ALA A 11 -56.89 -11.43 17.57
CA ALA A 11 -55.78 -10.61 18.04
C ALA A 11 -54.87 -11.30 19.06
N ALA A 12 -53.61 -10.86 19.08
CA ALA A 12 -52.89 -10.62 20.31
C ALA A 12 -51.98 -9.40 20.11
N VAL A 13 -52.37 -8.29 20.72
CA VAL A 13 -51.47 -7.17 21.04
C VAL A 13 -50.52 -7.66 22.14
N ALA A 14 -49.23 -7.61 21.86
CA ALA A 14 -48.19 -7.64 22.88
C ALA A 14 -47.24 -6.47 22.59
N SER A 15 -47.51 -5.34 23.23
CA SER A 15 -46.53 -4.27 23.40
C SER A 15 -45.48 -4.76 24.40
N SER A 16 -44.24 -4.93 23.98
CA SER A 16 -43.09 -4.93 24.88
C SER A 16 -42.28 -3.68 24.63
N ALA A 17 -42.18 -2.87 25.68
CA ALA A 17 -41.33 -1.72 25.79
C ALA A 17 -39.84 -2.11 25.87
N GLY A 18 -38.98 -1.21 25.41
CA GLY A 18 -37.61 -1.03 25.91
C GLY A 18 -36.55 -2.00 25.38
N GLY A 19 -35.67 -1.49 24.52
CA GLY A 19 -34.48 -2.23 24.09
C GLY A 19 -33.78 -1.58 22.90
N ASP A 20 -33.45 -0.30 23.03
CA ASP A 20 -32.47 0.36 22.17
C ASP A 20 -31.09 -0.23 22.55
N MET A 21 -30.53 -1.13 21.75
CA MET A 21 -29.10 -1.49 21.83
C MET A 21 -28.61 -2.08 20.50
N LEU A 22 -27.98 -1.18 19.75
CA LEU A 22 -26.73 -1.35 19.03
C LEU A 22 -26.71 -2.42 17.92
N ASP A 23 -26.95 -1.91 16.71
CA ASP A 23 -26.19 -2.25 15.50
C ASP A 23 -24.87 -2.96 15.83
N GLN A 24 -24.82 -4.26 15.51
CA GLN A 24 -23.55 -4.95 15.29
C GLN A 24 -22.97 -4.41 13.97
N GLU A 25 -22.39 -3.22 14.04
CA GLU A 25 -21.39 -2.79 13.08
C GLU A 25 -20.29 -3.84 13.09
N SER A 26 -20.20 -4.57 11.98
CA SER A 26 -19.04 -5.38 11.64
C SER A 26 -17.79 -4.52 11.85
N PRO A 27 -16.71 -5.03 12.48
CA PRO A 27 -15.47 -4.28 12.57
C PRO A 27 -14.99 -4.01 11.15
N SER A 28 -15.25 -2.80 10.67
CA SER A 28 -14.59 -2.22 9.52
C SER A 28 -13.12 -2.24 9.89
N ALA A 29 -12.39 -3.20 9.33
CA ALA A 29 -10.95 -3.12 9.22
C ALA A 29 -10.66 -1.92 8.30
N SER A 30 -10.77 -0.73 8.88
CA SER A 30 -10.34 0.53 8.31
C SER A 30 -8.82 0.43 8.18
N GLY A 31 -8.37 -0.26 7.15
CA GLY A 31 -6.97 -0.35 6.75
C GLY A 31 -6.51 1.02 6.32
N GLN A 32 -6.31 1.91 7.29
CA GLN A 32 -5.71 3.21 7.06
C GLN A 32 -4.27 2.94 6.65
N SER A 33 -3.99 3.12 5.35
CA SER A 33 -2.63 3.13 4.85
C SER A 33 -1.94 4.38 5.37
N GLN A 34 -0.89 4.19 6.15
CA GLN A 34 -0.06 5.29 6.63
C GLN A 34 1.08 5.52 5.65
N THR A 35 1.19 6.75 5.14
CA THR A 35 2.32 7.20 4.33
C THR A 35 3.30 7.95 5.22
N TYR A 36 4.51 7.40 5.29
CA TYR A 36 5.64 8.00 5.97
C TYR A 36 6.43 8.82 4.95
N PHE A 37 6.41 10.12 5.13
CA PHE A 37 7.29 11.03 4.43
C PHE A 37 8.62 11.05 5.18
N GLN A 38 9.76 11.08 4.47
CA GLN A 38 11.03 11.34 5.14
C GLN A 38 11.04 12.79 5.63
N ASP A 39 10.66 13.00 6.88
CA ASP A 39 10.57 14.32 7.52
C ASP A 39 11.94 14.85 7.99
N ARG A 40 12.99 14.57 7.23
CA ARG A 40 14.30 15.16 7.46
C ARG A 40 14.85 15.61 6.14
N SER A 41 15.26 16.87 6.10
CA SER A 41 16.11 17.49 5.11
C SER A 41 17.41 16.68 4.90
N ARG A 42 17.31 15.49 4.29
CA ARG A 42 18.38 15.00 3.43
C ARG A 42 18.54 16.11 2.41
N ASP A 43 19.74 16.68 2.31
CA ASP A 43 20.01 17.81 1.42
C ASP A 43 19.79 17.34 -0.03
N ALA A 44 18.53 17.33 -0.46
CA ALA A 44 18.09 16.94 -1.78
C ALA A 44 18.26 18.12 -2.76
N ARG A 45 18.86 19.22 -2.31
CA ARG A 45 19.20 20.38 -3.13
C ARG A 45 20.13 19.91 -4.25
N GLY A 46 19.61 19.92 -5.48
CA GLY A 46 20.33 19.49 -6.68
C GLY A 46 20.18 18.01 -7.04
N GLN A 47 19.51 17.19 -6.22
CA GLN A 47 19.21 15.80 -6.59
C GLN A 47 17.97 15.75 -7.47
N ARG A 48 18.16 15.28 -8.71
CA ARG A 48 17.09 15.19 -9.69
C ARG A 48 16.09 14.06 -9.38
N VAL A 49 16.57 12.98 -8.77
CA VAL A 49 15.75 11.85 -8.32
C VAL A 49 15.62 11.93 -6.80
N THR A 50 14.38 11.86 -6.30
CA THR A 50 14.08 11.90 -4.86
C THR A 50 13.09 10.81 -4.50
N MET A 51 13.25 10.19 -3.32
CA MET A 51 12.24 9.30 -2.74
C MET A 51 11.22 10.14 -1.98
N ALA A 52 10.00 10.23 -2.48
CA ALA A 52 8.95 11.08 -1.94
C ALA A 52 8.35 10.51 -0.64
N GLY A 53 8.32 9.18 -0.49
CA GLY A 53 7.80 8.56 0.73
C GLY A 53 7.65 7.05 0.62
N VAL A 54 7.32 6.45 1.76
CA VAL A 54 7.04 5.02 1.92
C VAL A 54 5.62 4.87 2.46
N THR A 55 4.77 4.09 1.79
CA THR A 55 3.39 3.83 2.25
C THR A 55 3.27 2.41 2.76
N LEU A 56 2.85 2.20 4.00
CA LEU A 56 2.57 0.85 4.49
C LEU A 56 1.21 0.41 3.94
N LEU A 57 1.17 -0.75 3.27
CA LEU A 57 -0.06 -1.35 2.76
C LEU A 57 -0.65 -2.38 3.73
N MET A 58 -0.09 -2.44 4.93
CA MET A 58 -0.51 -3.29 6.02
C MET A 58 -0.46 -2.48 7.32
N PRO A 59 -1.25 -2.85 8.34
CA PRO A 59 -1.13 -2.25 9.66
C PRO A 59 0.31 -2.36 10.19
N GLU A 60 0.84 -1.29 10.76
CA GLU A 60 2.22 -1.25 11.25
C GLU A 60 2.51 -2.37 12.26
N ALA A 61 1.56 -2.62 13.18
CA ALA A 61 1.66 -3.70 14.16
C ALA A 61 1.81 -5.09 13.52
N GLU A 62 1.22 -5.32 12.33
CA GLU A 62 1.39 -6.57 11.59
C GLU A 62 2.75 -6.65 10.90
N ILE A 63 3.30 -5.52 10.45
CA ILE A 63 4.65 -5.46 9.86
C ILE A 63 5.71 -5.71 10.93
N GLN A 64 5.56 -5.09 12.11
CA GLN A 64 6.51 -5.25 13.23
C GLN A 64 6.60 -6.70 13.75
N LYS A 65 5.53 -7.50 13.60
CA LYS A 65 5.56 -8.95 13.90
C LYS A 65 6.38 -9.77 12.91
N ARG A 66 6.62 -9.23 11.71
CA ARG A 66 7.16 -9.98 10.56
C ARG A 66 8.58 -9.55 10.19
N THR A 67 8.92 -8.29 10.38
CA THR A 67 10.24 -7.75 10.08
C THR A 67 10.61 -6.67 11.09
N THR A 68 11.90 -6.36 11.18
CA THR A 68 12.38 -5.27 12.03
C THR A 68 12.35 -3.96 11.25
N VAL A 69 12.21 -2.83 11.97
CA VAL A 69 12.33 -1.50 11.37
C VAL A 69 13.70 -1.33 10.69
N GLN A 70 14.76 -1.92 11.27
CA GLN A 70 16.10 -1.88 10.71
C GLN A 70 16.20 -2.60 9.36
N ASP A 71 15.63 -3.80 9.26
CA ASP A 71 15.62 -4.58 8.01
C ASP A 71 14.78 -3.91 6.93
N LEU A 72 13.61 -3.37 7.28
CA LEU A 72 12.76 -2.63 6.36
C LEU A 72 13.48 -1.36 5.85
N ALA A 73 14.08 -0.57 6.74
CA ALA A 73 14.81 0.63 6.37
C ALA A 73 16.05 0.31 5.49
N ALA A 74 16.78 -0.76 5.80
CA ALA A 74 17.92 -1.21 5.01
C ALA A 74 17.49 -1.65 3.60
N PHE A 75 16.37 -2.38 3.50
CA PHE A 75 15.79 -2.78 2.23
C PHE A 75 15.36 -1.56 1.40
N VAL A 76 14.60 -0.63 2.00
CA VAL A 76 14.15 0.61 1.32
C VAL A 76 15.34 1.43 0.83
N LYS A 77 16.39 1.59 1.64
CA LYS A 77 17.61 2.30 1.23
C LYS A 77 18.32 1.62 0.05
N THR A 78 18.32 0.30 0.00
CA THR A 78 18.90 -0.47 -1.12
C THR A 78 18.05 -0.31 -2.38
N ALA A 79 16.72 -0.35 -2.24
CA ALA A 79 15.79 -0.09 -3.33
C ALA A 79 15.92 1.33 -3.87
N GLU A 80 16.04 2.33 -2.99
CA GLU A 80 16.28 3.73 -3.34
C GLU A 80 17.57 3.90 -4.15
N ALA A 81 18.69 3.34 -3.68
CA ALA A 81 19.96 3.43 -4.38
C ALA A 81 19.93 2.76 -5.77
N SER A 82 19.24 1.61 -5.89
CA SER A 82 19.08 0.89 -7.15
C SER A 82 18.19 1.68 -8.13
N ALA A 83 17.03 2.15 -7.67
CA ALA A 83 16.09 2.92 -8.47
C ALA A 83 16.70 4.25 -8.94
N SER A 84 17.40 4.96 -8.06
CA SER A 84 17.97 6.29 -8.37
C SER A 84 18.96 6.23 -9.52
N ARG A 85 19.85 5.23 -9.54
CA ARG A 85 20.82 5.03 -10.64
C ARG A 85 20.15 4.87 -12.01
N VAL A 86 19.00 4.20 -12.04
CA VAL A 86 18.26 3.97 -13.29
C VAL A 86 17.43 5.20 -13.67
N LEU A 87 16.71 5.77 -12.71
CA LEU A 87 15.83 6.93 -12.91
C LEU A 87 16.61 8.19 -13.31
N GLU A 88 17.87 8.31 -12.90
CA GLU A 88 18.78 9.37 -13.32
C GLU A 88 19.02 9.41 -14.84
N LEU A 89 18.69 8.35 -15.57
CA LEU A 89 18.80 8.29 -17.03
C LEU A 89 17.58 8.88 -17.76
N ASN A 90 16.42 9.00 -17.09
CA ASN A 90 15.20 9.53 -17.74
C ASN A 90 15.31 11.04 -17.94
N PRO A 91 15.29 11.62 -19.16
CA PRO A 91 15.47 13.06 -19.34
C PRO A 91 14.32 13.90 -18.76
N SER A 92 13.10 13.35 -18.81
CA SER A 92 11.87 14.07 -18.45
C SER A 92 11.47 13.94 -16.99
N ALA A 93 10.62 14.86 -16.54
CA ALA A 93 9.98 14.75 -15.24
C ALA A 93 9.02 13.56 -15.20
N MET A 94 9.07 12.79 -14.12
CA MET A 94 8.19 11.64 -13.93
C MET A 94 8.04 11.28 -12.45
N SER A 95 7.06 10.43 -12.15
CA SER A 95 6.97 9.74 -10.87
C SER A 95 6.86 8.24 -11.09
N ALA A 96 7.55 7.46 -10.25
CA ALA A 96 7.44 6.00 -10.20
C ALA A 96 6.94 5.57 -8.83
N ARG A 97 5.91 4.72 -8.81
CA ARG A 97 5.43 4.05 -7.60
C ARG A 97 5.75 2.57 -7.72
N VAL A 98 6.53 2.09 -6.76
CA VAL A 98 6.95 0.68 -6.67
C VAL A 98 6.28 0.06 -5.46
N GLN A 99 5.38 -0.87 -5.70
CA GLN A 99 4.80 -1.71 -4.65
C GLN A 99 5.63 -2.98 -4.51
N PHE A 100 6.09 -3.23 -3.29
CA PHE A 100 6.79 -4.45 -2.91
C PHE A 100 5.83 -5.42 -2.23
N GLU A 101 5.88 -6.68 -2.65
CA GLU A 101 5.14 -7.80 -2.07
C GLU A 101 6.18 -8.84 -1.61
N CYS A 102 6.71 -8.63 -0.40
CA CYS A 102 7.76 -9.45 0.15
C CYS A 102 7.20 -10.63 0.94
N ARG A 103 7.79 -11.81 0.72
CA ARG A 103 7.57 -13.04 1.48
C ARG A 103 8.93 -13.59 1.92
N VAL A 104 8.93 -14.68 2.66
CA VAL A 104 10.18 -15.37 3.05
C VAL A 104 11.03 -15.64 1.80
N ALA A 105 12.25 -15.08 1.79
CA ALA A 105 13.27 -15.21 0.75
C ALA A 105 12.96 -14.60 -0.64
N ARG A 106 11.83 -13.93 -0.85
CA ARG A 106 11.50 -13.33 -2.17
C ARG A 106 10.68 -12.04 -2.05
N CYS A 107 10.87 -11.11 -2.98
CA CYS A 107 10.01 -9.93 -3.12
C CYS A 107 9.51 -9.80 -4.56
N GLY A 108 8.19 -9.81 -4.73
CA GLY A 108 7.56 -9.37 -5.97
C GLY A 108 7.50 -7.85 -6.04
N ILE A 109 7.46 -7.29 -7.25
CA ILE A 109 7.25 -5.86 -7.44
C ILE A 109 6.13 -5.57 -8.44
N LYS A 110 5.38 -4.50 -8.20
CA LYS A 110 4.48 -3.88 -9.18
C LYS A 110 4.91 -2.44 -9.39
N LEU A 111 5.16 -2.08 -10.65
CA LEU A 111 5.62 -0.75 -11.03
C LEU A 111 4.51 0.02 -11.74
N ALA A 112 4.18 1.20 -11.23
CA ALA A 112 3.32 2.18 -11.88
C ALA A 112 4.11 3.47 -12.11
N THR A 113 3.98 4.06 -13.29
CA THR A 113 4.69 5.30 -13.66
C THR A 113 3.70 6.34 -14.15
N LYS A 114 3.98 7.62 -13.88
CA LYS A 114 3.23 8.77 -14.40
C LYS A 114 4.19 9.81 -14.97
N GLY A 115 3.79 10.45 -16.07
CA GLY A 115 4.64 11.36 -16.84
C GLY A 115 5.39 10.63 -17.96
N ASP A 116 6.37 11.32 -18.54
CA ASP A 116 7.14 10.81 -19.67
C ASP A 116 8.28 9.94 -19.17
N VAL A 117 8.01 8.62 -19.12
CA VAL A 117 9.03 7.60 -18.83
C VAL A 117 9.44 6.90 -20.12
N GLU A 118 10.74 6.88 -20.39
CA GLU A 118 11.25 6.06 -21.49
C GLU A 118 11.02 4.57 -21.23
N LYS A 119 10.59 3.84 -22.25
CA LYS A 119 10.35 2.39 -22.14
C LYS A 119 11.58 1.63 -21.64
N THR A 120 12.77 2.03 -22.10
CA THR A 120 14.05 1.46 -21.68
C THR A 120 14.34 1.71 -20.20
N VAL A 121 14.12 2.94 -19.71
CA VAL A 121 14.27 3.27 -18.28
C VAL A 121 13.27 2.47 -17.44
N ARG A 122 12.01 2.38 -17.87
CA ARG A 122 10.99 1.60 -17.17
C ARG A 122 11.38 0.13 -17.03
N GLN A 123 11.87 -0.48 -18.11
CA GLN A 123 12.33 -1.87 -18.08
C GLN A 123 13.55 -2.05 -17.20
N ALA A 124 14.56 -1.18 -17.34
CA ALA A 124 15.76 -1.21 -16.51
C ALA A 124 15.43 -1.06 -15.02
N LEU A 125 14.43 -0.24 -14.68
CA LEU A 125 13.98 -0.03 -13.31
C LEU A 125 13.35 -1.32 -12.76
N GLN A 126 12.47 -1.95 -13.54
CA GLN A 126 11.89 -3.25 -13.18
C GLN A 126 12.98 -4.30 -12.94
N ASP A 127 13.93 -4.43 -13.87
CA ASP A 127 15.00 -5.42 -13.80
C ASP A 127 15.94 -5.19 -12.60
N ALA A 128 16.25 -3.93 -12.30
CA ALA A 128 17.10 -3.56 -11.17
C ALA A 128 16.43 -3.84 -9.82
N LEU A 129 15.12 -3.65 -9.72
CA LEU A 129 14.36 -3.83 -8.48
C LEU A 129 14.00 -5.30 -8.20
N VAL A 130 13.79 -6.12 -9.23
CA VAL A 130 13.57 -7.57 -9.05
C VAL A 130 14.83 -8.29 -8.54
N LYS A 131 16.02 -7.75 -8.83
CA LYS A 131 17.32 -8.31 -8.42
C LYS A 131 17.76 -7.90 -7.00
N LEU A 132 16.95 -7.14 -6.28
CA LEU A 132 17.29 -6.75 -4.93
C LEU A 132 17.41 -7.97 -4.01
N PRO A 133 18.31 -7.93 -3.02
CA PRO A 133 18.30 -8.89 -1.93
C PRO A 133 16.90 -8.89 -1.27
N PRO A 134 16.34 -10.06 -0.94
CA PRO A 134 15.02 -10.12 -0.35
C PRO A 134 14.99 -9.42 1.01
N LEU A 135 13.85 -8.79 1.34
CA LEU A 135 13.60 -8.29 2.69
C LEU A 135 13.66 -9.46 3.68
N LYS A 136 14.40 -9.30 4.78
CA LYS A 136 14.39 -10.25 5.89
C LYS A 136 13.04 -10.16 6.59
N THR A 137 12.21 -11.18 6.43
CA THR A 137 10.87 -11.25 6.99
C THR A 137 10.50 -12.70 7.34
N SER A 138 9.72 -12.88 8.41
CA SER A 138 9.12 -14.17 8.80
C SER A 138 7.76 -14.41 8.14
N GLY A 139 7.18 -13.39 7.49
CA GLY A 139 5.87 -13.46 6.84
C GLY A 139 5.71 -12.49 5.67
N GLU A 140 4.48 -12.25 5.23
CA GLU A 140 4.23 -11.34 4.11
C GLU A 140 4.29 -9.87 4.56
N VAL A 141 4.98 -9.02 3.82
CA VAL A 141 5.09 -7.57 4.09
C VAL A 141 4.88 -6.80 2.80
N HIS A 142 3.87 -5.93 2.78
CA HIS A 142 3.48 -5.14 1.60
C HIS A 142 3.66 -3.64 1.85
N PHE A 143 4.36 -2.96 0.95
CA PHE A 143 4.58 -1.51 1.05
C PHE A 143 4.85 -0.83 -0.30
N GLN A 144 4.51 0.45 -0.31
CA GLN A 144 4.69 1.56 -1.24
C GLN A 144 6.06 2.20 -1.20
N VAL A 145 6.77 2.41 -2.32
CA VAL A 145 7.81 3.46 -2.40
C VAL A 145 7.51 4.37 -3.59
N GLU A 146 7.47 5.67 -3.37
CA GLU A 146 7.29 6.68 -4.42
C GLU A 146 8.60 7.40 -4.71
N PHE A 147 8.95 7.48 -5.99
CA PHE A 147 10.07 8.24 -6.51
C PHE A 147 9.57 9.38 -7.40
N ARG A 148 10.26 10.52 -7.33
CA ARG A 148 10.03 11.68 -8.19
C ARG A 148 11.31 12.04 -8.91
N VAL A 149 11.19 12.32 -10.20
CA VAL A 149 12.28 12.74 -11.08
C VAL A 149 11.93 14.12 -11.61
N ALA A 150 12.81 15.09 -11.41
CA ALA A 150 12.72 16.41 -12.04
C ALA A 150 13.24 16.35 -13.49
N ALA A 151 12.71 17.23 -14.35
CA ALA A 151 13.22 17.39 -15.70
C ALA A 151 14.68 17.86 -15.67
N ARG A 152 15.46 17.43 -16.67
CA ARG A 152 16.80 17.98 -16.93
C ARG A 152 16.71 19.32 -17.66
#